data_AF-A0A2V9PNW0-F1
#
_entry.id   AF-A0A2V9PNW0-F1
#
_cell.length_a   1.000
_cell.length_b   1.000
_cell.length_c   1.000
_cell.angle_alpha   90.00
_cell.angle_beta   90.00
_cell.angle_gamma   90.00
#
_symmetry.space_group_name_H-M   'P 1'
#
loop_
_entity.id
_entity.type
_entity.pdbx_description
1 polymer ?
#
loop_
_entity_poly.entity_id
_entity_poly.type
_entity_poly.pdbx_seq_one_letter_code
_entity_poly.pdbx_strand_id
1 'polypeptide(L)'
;MKDGSSLIDLGTCELIADLAGYKAEPLRLTRTGDIGAVNVGTIVLRGAAPNQPFTVSLTSLAAPDKAKAAFEKGEEQKKKGKWSAAMDSFRKAIAAYPKYALAWLELGRVQATQKD
;
A
#
# COMPACT_ATOMS: atom_id res chain seq x y z
N MET A 1 -44.17 -33.44 -11.88
CA MET A 1 -43.44 -33.04 -10.65
C MET A 1 -42.08 -32.56 -11.11
N LYS A 2 -41.76 -31.26 -10.96
CA LYS A 2 -40.45 -30.69 -11.32
C LYS A 2 -39.62 -30.64 -10.04
N ASP A 3 -38.52 -31.38 -9.97
CA ASP A 3 -37.61 -31.36 -8.84
C ASP A 3 -36.71 -30.10 -8.93
N GLY A 4 -37.07 -29.12 -8.12
CA GLY A 4 -36.36 -27.85 -8.01
C GLY A 4 -35.12 -27.94 -7.12
N SER A 5 -34.05 -28.54 -7.63
CA SER A 5 -32.72 -28.40 -7.03
C SER A 5 -31.70 -28.08 -8.11
N SER A 6 -31.72 -26.83 -8.56
CA SER A 6 -30.64 -26.28 -9.39
C SER A 6 -29.39 -26.19 -8.52
N LEU A 7 -28.51 -27.19 -8.66
CA LEU A 7 -27.21 -27.20 -8.03
C LEU A 7 -26.40 -26.06 -8.65
N ILE A 8 -26.11 -25.02 -7.87
CA ILE A 8 -25.22 -23.94 -8.31
C ILE A 8 -23.86 -24.59 -8.60
N ASP A 9 -23.45 -24.56 -9.87
CA ASP A 9 -22.12 -25.02 -10.29
C ASP A 9 -21.09 -23.95 -9.90
N LEU A 10 -20.46 -24.16 -8.74
CA LEU A 10 -19.41 -23.29 -8.22
C LEU A 10 -18.08 -23.46 -8.97
N GLY A 11 -17.96 -24.44 -9.89
CA GLY A 11 -16.73 -24.70 -10.63
C GLY A 11 -16.27 -23.53 -11.51
N THR A 12 -17.16 -22.59 -11.78
CA THR A 12 -16.87 -21.34 -12.51
C THR A 12 -16.77 -20.11 -11.60
N CYS A 13 -16.98 -20.26 -10.30
CA CYS A 13 -16.94 -19.16 -9.34
C CYS A 13 -15.54 -18.98 -8.75
N GLU A 14 -15.13 -17.72 -8.66
CA GLU A 14 -13.90 -17.31 -7.98
C GLU A 14 -14.26 -16.59 -6.68
N LEU A 15 -13.53 -16.93 -5.62
CA LEU A 15 -13.58 -16.26 -4.33
C LEU A 15 -12.40 -15.30 -4.22
N ILE A 16 -12.69 -14.05 -3.87
CA ILE A 16 -11.68 -13.00 -3.70
C ILE A 16 -11.93 -12.34 -2.34
N ALA A 17 -10.87 -12.14 -1.56
CA ALA A 17 -10.94 -11.35 -0.35
C ALA A 17 -10.64 -9.87 -0.66
N ASP A 18 -11.51 -8.98 -0.20
CA ASP A 18 -11.39 -7.53 -0.39
C ASP A 18 -11.02 -6.84 0.93
N LEU A 19 -9.91 -6.12 0.91
CA LEU A 19 -9.43 -5.30 2.02
C LEU A 19 -8.59 -4.15 1.45
N ALA A 20 -8.93 -2.92 1.83
CA ALA A 20 -8.27 -1.72 1.32
C ALA A 20 -6.74 -1.78 1.52
N GLY A 21 -5.98 -1.63 0.43
CA GLY A 21 -4.51 -1.66 0.45
C GLY A 21 -3.89 -3.06 0.42
N TYR A 22 -4.70 -4.12 0.27
CA TYR A 22 -4.25 -5.49 0.15
C TYR A 22 -4.79 -6.14 -1.13
N LYS A 23 -4.05 -7.11 -1.66
CA LYS A 23 -4.45 -7.94 -2.79
C LYS A 23 -4.47 -9.40 -2.34
N ALA A 24 -5.55 -10.09 -2.70
CA ALA A 24 -5.67 -11.54 -2.62
C ALA A 24 -5.54 -12.13 -4.03
N GLU A 25 -5.00 -13.35 -4.12
CA GLU A 25 -5.12 -14.14 -5.34
C GLU A 25 -6.53 -14.75 -5.40
N PRO A 26 -7.25 -14.64 -6.54
CA PRO A 26 -8.54 -15.29 -6.70
C PRO A 26 -8.43 -16.81 -6.56
N LEU A 27 -9.29 -17.40 -5.75
CA LEU A 27 -9.36 -18.85 -5.55
C LEU A 27 -10.58 -19.42 -6.27
N ARG A 28 -10.38 -20.42 -7.14
CA ARG A 28 -11.50 -21.15 -7.75
C ARG A 28 -12.13 -22.10 -6.76
N LEU A 29 -13.45 -22.05 -6.68
CA LEU A 29 -14.22 -22.90 -5.80
C LEU A 29 -14.44 -24.25 -6.47
N THR A 30 -13.66 -25.26 -6.08
CA THR A 30 -13.95 -26.64 -6.46
C THR A 30 -14.92 -27.24 -5.45
N ARG A 31 -16.04 -27.79 -5.89
CA ARG A 31 -16.96 -28.50 -5.00
C ARG A 31 -16.34 -29.83 -4.57
N THR A 32 -15.64 -29.83 -3.45
CA THR A 32 -15.13 -31.05 -2.79
C THR A 32 -15.60 -31.05 -1.34
N GLY A 33 -16.79 -31.60 -1.06
CA GLY A 33 -17.32 -31.72 0.31
C GLY A 33 -18.85 -31.71 0.46
N ASP A 34 -19.29 -32.06 1.66
CA ASP A 34 -20.69 -32.17 2.09
C ASP A 34 -21.49 -30.88 1.90
N ILE A 35 -22.79 -31.06 1.70
CA ILE A 35 -23.75 -30.03 1.31
C ILE A 35 -23.84 -28.96 2.42
N GLY A 36 -23.34 -27.75 2.14
CA GLY A 36 -23.57 -26.56 2.97
C GLY A 36 -22.34 -25.82 3.50
N ALA A 37 -21.14 -26.41 3.43
CA ALA A 37 -19.91 -25.73 3.82
C ALA A 37 -18.76 -26.03 2.85
N VAL A 38 -18.17 -24.97 2.27
CA VAL A 38 -16.97 -25.05 1.45
C VAL A 38 -15.80 -24.52 2.27
N ASN A 39 -14.87 -25.40 2.65
CA ASN A 39 -13.64 -24.98 3.31
C ASN A 39 -12.61 -24.58 2.25
N VAL A 40 -12.22 -23.31 2.24
CA VAL A 40 -11.28 -22.71 1.29
C VAL A 40 -9.87 -22.52 1.86
N GLY A 41 -9.63 -22.96 3.09
CA GLY A 41 -8.37 -22.76 3.79
C GLY A 41 -8.08 -21.29 4.13
N THR A 42 -6.80 -21.00 4.39
CA THR A 42 -6.34 -19.65 4.73
C THR A 42 -6.14 -18.81 3.47
N ILE A 43 -6.83 -17.68 3.38
CA ILE A 43 -6.61 -16.69 2.32
C ILE A 43 -5.49 -15.74 2.75
N VAL A 44 -4.38 -15.74 2.00
CA VAL A 44 -3.23 -14.88 2.27
C VAL A 44 -3.39 -13.55 1.53
N LEU A 45 -3.40 -12.45 2.28
CA LEU A 45 -3.42 -11.09 1.75
C LEU A 45 -1.99 -10.54 1.65
N ARG A 46 -1.61 -10.07 0.46
CA ARG A 46 -0.34 -9.37 0.24
C ARG A 46 -0.61 -7.87 0.20
N GLY A 47 0.24 -7.07 0.84
CA GLY A 47 0.16 -5.61 0.74
C GLY A 47 0.24 -5.18 -0.73
N ALA A 48 -0.78 -4.46 -1.20
CA ALA A 48 -0.86 -3.96 -2.56
C ALA A 48 0.05 -2.74 -2.67
N ALA A 49 1.35 -2.95 -2.83
CA ALA A 49 2.28 -1.87 -3.11
C ALA A 49 2.43 -1.71 -4.64
N PRO A 50 2.01 -0.59 -5.22
CA PRO A 50 2.60 -0.11 -6.45
C PRO A 50 3.44 1.13 -6.11
N ASN A 51 4.75 0.96 -6.03
CA ASN A 51 5.74 2.03 -6.20
C ASN A 51 5.86 3.16 -5.16
N GLN A 52 5.26 3.06 -3.96
CA GLN A 52 5.71 3.87 -2.82
C GLN A 52 5.80 3.00 -1.56
N PRO A 53 6.86 3.13 -0.73
CA PRO A 53 7.06 2.27 0.43
C PRO A 53 6.06 2.49 1.57
N PHE A 54 5.00 3.31 1.36
CA PHE A 54 4.14 3.79 2.43
C PHE A 54 2.69 3.86 1.97
N THR A 55 1.78 3.40 2.82
CA THR A 55 0.39 3.86 2.84
C THR A 55 0.43 5.39 2.97
N VAL A 56 0.06 6.11 1.91
CA VAL A 56 0.14 7.57 1.90
C VAL A 56 -0.86 8.11 2.91
N SER A 57 -0.37 8.67 4.02
CA SER A 57 -1.20 9.31 5.04
C SER A 57 -2.09 10.40 4.40
N LEU A 58 -3.32 10.57 4.91
CA LEU A 58 -4.20 11.69 4.54
C LEU A 58 -3.48 13.04 4.64
N THR A 59 -2.60 13.19 5.61
CA THR A 59 -1.83 14.42 5.77
C THR A 59 -0.89 14.65 4.58
N SER A 60 -0.25 13.60 4.07
CA SER A 60 0.64 13.67 2.92
C SER A 60 -0.09 13.93 1.60
N LEU A 61 -1.31 13.40 1.43
CA LEU A 61 -2.16 13.71 0.27
C LEU A 61 -2.56 15.19 0.24
N ALA A 62 -2.89 15.74 1.41
CA ALA A 62 -3.27 17.13 1.60
C ALA A 62 -2.10 18.13 1.57
N ALA A 63 -0.86 17.66 1.35
CA ALA A 63 0.29 18.56 1.32
C ALA A 63 0.16 19.58 0.16
N PRO A 64 0.42 20.87 0.42
CA PRO A 64 0.40 21.89 -0.63
C PRO A 64 1.57 21.71 -1.61
N ASP A 65 1.41 22.20 -2.84
CA ASP A 65 2.37 21.99 -3.93
C ASP A 65 3.79 22.46 -3.59
N LYS A 66 3.92 23.56 -2.84
CA LYS A 66 5.22 24.05 -2.36
C LYS A 66 5.94 23.02 -1.47
N ALA A 67 5.20 22.32 -0.62
CA ALA A 67 5.76 21.28 0.24
C ALA A 67 6.08 20.01 -0.56
N LYS A 68 5.21 19.62 -1.50
CA LYS A 68 5.43 18.47 -2.40
C LYS A 68 6.67 18.66 -3.27
N ALA A 69 6.83 19.82 -3.90
CA ALA A 69 8.00 20.13 -4.73
C ALA A 69 9.32 20.08 -3.93
N ALA A 70 9.33 20.58 -2.69
CA ALA A 70 10.49 20.48 -1.82
C ALA A 70 10.79 19.02 -1.42
N PHE A 71 9.76 18.23 -1.14
CA PHE A 71 9.89 16.80 -0.83
C PHE A 71 10.44 16.00 -2.02
N GLU A 72 9.87 16.18 -3.21
CA GLU A 72 10.32 15.50 -4.44
C GLU A 72 11.77 15.83 -4.78
N LYS A 73 12.18 17.09 -4.60
CA LYS A 73 13.59 17.50 -4.74
C LYS A 73 14.50 16.78 -3.74
N GLY A 74 14.04 16.61 -2.50
CA GLY A 74 14.76 15.85 -1.47
C GLY A 74 14.91 14.38 -1.86
N GLU A 75 13.85 13.74 -2.34
CA GLU A 75 13.88 12.36 -2.85
C GLU A 75 14.87 12.20 -4.01
N GLU A 76 14.90 13.14 -4.96
CA GLU A 76 15.83 13.10 -6.08
C GLU A 76 17.30 13.25 -5.61
N GLN A 77 17.55 14.16 -4.67
CA GLN A 77 18.88 14.35 -4.08
C GLN A 77 19.32 13.10 -3.30
N LYS A 78 18.41 12.49 -2.54
CA LYS A 78 18.62 11.24 -1.82
C LYS A 78 19.02 10.11 -2.78
N LYS A 79 18.29 9.94 -3.89
CA LYS A 79 18.61 8.95 -4.95
C LYS A 79 19.99 9.19 -5.58
N LYS A 80 20.45 10.44 -5.63
CA LYS A 80 21.79 10.82 -6.13
C LYS A 80 22.89 10.73 -5.06
N GLY A 81 22.60 10.22 -3.86
CA GLY A 81 23.54 10.14 -2.74
C GLY A 81 23.90 11.51 -2.13
N LYS A 82 23.18 12.59 -2.48
CA LYS A 82 23.42 13.94 -1.98
C LYS A 82 22.72 14.15 -0.64
N TRP A 83 23.16 13.43 0.39
CA TRP A 83 22.47 13.33 1.69
C TRP A 83 22.23 14.68 2.38
N SER A 84 23.25 15.54 2.46
CA SER A 84 23.12 16.88 3.07
C SER A 84 22.09 17.75 2.34
N ALA A 85 22.14 17.78 1.00
CA ALA A 85 21.17 18.53 0.21
C ALA A 85 19.74 17.98 0.36
N ALA A 86 19.59 16.65 0.42
CA ALA A 86 18.31 16.00 0.65
C ALA A 86 17.71 16.40 2.01
N MET A 87 18.52 16.45 3.08
CA MET A 87 18.06 16.92 4.39
C MET A 87 17.52 18.35 4.33
N ASP A 88 18.20 19.26 3.65
CA ASP A 88 17.74 20.65 3.51
C ASP A 88 16.42 20.75 2.77
N SER A 89 16.24 19.95 1.71
CA SER A 89 14.99 19.89 0.94
C SER A 89 13.84 19.32 1.78
N PHE A 90 14.09 18.27 2.57
CA PHE A 90 13.06 17.74 3.50
C PHE A 90 12.71 18.73 4.61
N ARG A 91 13.69 19.46 5.17
CA ARG A 91 13.43 20.54 6.14
C ARG A 91 12.57 21.65 5.53
N LYS A 92 12.79 21.99 4.26
CA LYS A 92 11.95 22.96 3.53
C LYS A 92 10.52 22.46 3.34
N ALA A 93 10.34 21.17 3.04
CA ALA A 93 9.02 20.55 2.94
C ALA A 93 8.27 20.61 4.28
N ILE A 94 8.97 20.30 5.38
CA ILE A 94 8.44 20.39 6.75
C ILE A 94 8.08 21.83 7.12
N ALA A 95 8.93 22.80 6.81
CA ALA A 95 8.66 24.21 7.09
C ALA A 95 7.44 24.73 6.32
N ALA A 96 7.25 24.27 5.08
CA ALA A 96 6.08 24.61 4.28
C ALA A 96 4.80 23.91 4.77
N TYR A 97 4.91 22.70 5.31
CA TYR A 97 3.79 21.93 5.83
C TYR A 97 4.23 21.01 6.98
N PRO A 98 4.14 21.47 8.24
CA PRO A 98 4.64 20.70 9.40
C PRO A 98 3.99 19.34 9.61
N LYS A 99 2.77 19.14 9.08
CA LYS A 99 2.03 17.87 9.14
C LYS A 99 2.43 16.88 8.04
N TYR A 100 3.44 17.19 7.22
CA TYR A 100 3.91 16.30 6.16
C TYR A 100 4.65 15.08 6.72
N ALA A 101 3.91 14.03 7.06
CA ALA A 101 4.45 12.83 7.71
C ALA A 101 5.59 12.18 6.90
N LEU A 102 5.46 12.13 5.57
CA LEU A 102 6.50 11.56 4.70
C LEU A 102 7.82 12.37 4.75
N ALA A 103 7.75 13.69 4.83
CA ALA A 103 8.97 14.52 4.89
C ALA A 103 9.75 14.30 6.18
N TRP A 104 9.06 14.11 7.32
CA TRP A 104 9.69 13.74 8.58
C TRP A 104 10.33 12.35 8.52
N LEU A 105 9.62 11.38 7.96
CA LEU A 105 10.11 10.00 7.82
C LEU A 105 11.39 9.94 7.00
N GLU A 106 11.40 10.59 5.84
CA GLU A 106 12.57 10.58 4.96
C GLU A 106 13.75 11.39 5.52
N LEU A 107 13.47 12.49 6.25
CA LEU A 107 14.52 13.21 6.99
C LEU A 107 15.19 12.29 8.03
N GLY A 108 14.41 11.53 8.79
CA GLY A 108 14.94 10.58 9.78
C GLY A 108 15.78 9.48 9.15
N ARG A 109 15.36 8.93 8.00
CA ARG A 109 16.14 7.96 7.24
C ARG A 109 17.49 8.50 6.80
N VAL A 110 17.50 9.69 6.19
CA VAL A 110 18.75 10.31 5.72
C VAL A 110 19.69 10.64 6.89
N GLN A 111 19.15 11.03 8.05
CA GLN A 111 19.95 11.25 9.26
C GLN A 111 20.55 9.96 9.81
N ALA A 112 19.81 8.86 9.77
CA ALA A 112 20.30 7.55 10.19
C ALA A 112 21.46 7.09 9.30
N THR A 113 21.33 7.26 7.98
CA THR A 113 22.39 6.87 7.01
C THR A 113 23.69 7.68 7.15
N GLN A 114 23.66 8.88 7.73
CA GLN A 114 24.85 9.69 7.96
C GLN A 114 25.51 9.46 9.34
N LYS A 115 24.88 8.68 10.21
CA LYS A 115 25.47 8.31 11.51
C LYS A 115 26.28 7.02 11.48
N ASP A 116 26.27 6.31 10.35
CA ASP A 116 27.12 5.14 10.07
C ASP A 116 28.32 5.57 9.20
#